data_AF-A0A843V2B1-F1
#
_entry.id   AF-A0A843V2B1-F1
#
_cell.length_a   1.000
_cell.length_b   1.000
_cell.length_c   1.000
_cell.angle_alpha   90.00
_cell.angle_beta   90.00
_cell.angle_gamma   90.00
#
_symmetry.space_group_name_H-M   'P 1'
#
loop_
_entity.id
_entity.type
_entity.pdbx_description
1 polymer ?
#
loop_
_entity_poly.entity_id
_entity_poly.type
_entity_poly.pdbx_seq_one_letter_code
_entity_poly.pdbx_strand_id
1 'polypeptide(L)'
;MQPTTFMLLLVVVIMFMYFSRPVQPLSFDYPNFSSKHLYITFQGNASVGGGGVINLTPTQIDGNNQYLTSRVNPFHLWDNITTGNSILSDFTTRFSFVVRLVPGYKNYTGDGMAFFLALYGSDIPTNSSTGGRLGLFNDLHTSPLPGIIPTLAI
;
A
#
# COMPACT_ATOMS: atom_id res chain seq x y z
N MET A 1 -6.04 -49.78 -17.19
CA MET A 1 -6.40 -49.57 -15.76
C MET A 1 -7.66 -50.33 -15.46
N GLN A 2 -7.79 -50.92 -14.28
CA GLN A 2 -9.05 -51.56 -13.86
C GLN A 2 -10.13 -50.46 -13.67
N PRO A 3 -11.42 -50.73 -13.98
CA PRO A 3 -12.49 -49.74 -13.83
C PRO A 3 -12.60 -49.15 -12.42
N THR A 4 -12.31 -49.95 -11.41
CA THR A 4 -12.29 -49.55 -9.99
C THR A 4 -11.17 -48.56 -9.68
N THR A 5 -9.99 -48.74 -10.26
CA THR A 5 -8.85 -47.84 -10.10
C THR A 5 -9.12 -46.47 -10.73
N PHE A 6 -9.79 -46.46 -11.88
CA PHE A 6 -10.20 -45.23 -12.56
C PHE A 6 -11.24 -44.45 -11.73
N MET A 7 -12.24 -45.13 -11.19
CA MET A 7 -13.25 -44.50 -10.32
C MET A 7 -12.64 -43.94 -9.03
N LEU A 8 -11.71 -44.66 -8.40
CA LEU A 8 -11.00 -44.17 -7.22
C LEU A 8 -10.18 -42.91 -7.52
N LEU A 9 -9.44 -42.91 -8.63
CA LEU A 9 -8.67 -41.74 -9.07
C LEU A 9 -9.58 -40.53 -9.30
N LEU A 10 -10.74 -40.73 -9.95
CA LEU A 10 -11.71 -39.67 -10.20
C LEU A 10 -12.23 -39.06 -8.88
N VAL A 11 -12.57 -39.89 -7.90
CA VAL A 11 -13.04 -39.42 -6.57
C VAL A 11 -11.97 -38.61 -5.85
N VAL A 12 -10.70 -39.07 -5.88
CA VAL A 12 -9.58 -38.34 -5.28
C VAL A 12 -9.38 -36.98 -5.94
N VAL A 13 -9.46 -36.91 -7.28
CA VAL A 13 -9.35 -35.65 -8.03
C VAL A 13 -10.50 -34.70 -7.68
N ILE A 14 -11.74 -35.20 -7.59
CA ILE A 14 -12.91 -34.40 -7.19
C ILE A 14 -12.75 -33.88 -5.76
N MET A 15 -12.31 -34.73 -4.81
CA MET A 15 -12.04 -34.29 -3.44
C MET A 15 -10.96 -33.21 -3.41
N PHE A 16 -9.86 -33.39 -4.16
CA PHE A 16 -8.79 -32.40 -4.23
C PHE A 16 -9.31 -31.05 -4.76
N MET A 17 -10.13 -31.05 -5.83
CA MET A 17 -10.76 -29.83 -6.36
C MET A 17 -11.72 -29.18 -5.36
N TYR A 18 -12.40 -29.96 -4.52
CA TYR A 18 -13.31 -29.45 -3.49
C TYR A 18 -12.57 -28.86 -2.27
N PHE A 19 -11.38 -29.39 -1.96
CA PHE A 19 -10.53 -28.92 -0.87
C PHE A 19 -9.59 -27.77 -1.27
N SER A 20 -9.23 -27.64 -2.55
CA SER A 20 -8.45 -26.51 -3.05
C SER A 20 -9.32 -25.25 -3.08
N ARG A 21 -9.10 -24.32 -2.14
CA ARG A 21 -9.69 -22.99 -2.21
C ARG A 21 -8.94 -22.15 -3.25
N PRO A 22 -9.59 -21.62 -4.29
CA PRO A 22 -8.92 -20.76 -5.26
C PRO A 22 -8.48 -19.47 -4.56
N VAL A 23 -7.17 -19.17 -4.61
CA VAL A 23 -6.63 -17.87 -4.21
C VAL A 23 -6.69 -16.93 -5.41
N GLN A 24 -7.16 -15.71 -5.22
CA GLN A 24 -7.11 -14.66 -6.24
C GLN A 24 -5.95 -13.71 -5.93
N PRO A 25 -4.75 -13.90 -6.53
CA PRO A 25 -3.64 -12.97 -6.33
C PRO A 25 -3.93 -11.64 -7.02
N LEU A 26 -3.59 -10.54 -6.34
CA LEU A 26 -3.59 -9.20 -6.93
C LEU A 26 -2.15 -8.81 -7.27
N SER A 27 -1.90 -8.43 -8.51
CA SER A 27 -0.61 -7.91 -8.96
C SER A 27 -0.83 -6.69 -9.84
N PHE A 28 -0.05 -5.64 -9.61
CA PHE A 28 -0.04 -4.43 -10.42
C PHE A 28 1.39 -3.91 -10.54
N ASP A 29 1.65 -3.23 -11.65
CA ASP A 29 2.94 -2.59 -11.92
C ASP A 29 2.70 -1.20 -12.52
N TYR A 30 3.46 -0.22 -12.04
CA TYR A 30 3.37 1.17 -12.45
C TYR A 30 4.77 1.69 -12.85
N PRO A 31 5.22 1.39 -14.08
CA PRO A 31 6.53 1.84 -14.57
C PRO A 31 6.55 3.34 -14.89
N ASN A 32 5.38 3.97 -15.07
CA ASN A 32 5.25 5.39 -15.37
C ASN A 32 3.92 5.93 -14.80
N PHE A 33 3.97 7.16 -14.28
CA PHE A 33 2.84 7.82 -13.65
C PHE A 33 2.25 8.91 -14.54
N SER A 34 0.92 9.00 -14.54
CA SER A 34 0.17 9.99 -15.32
C SER A 34 -0.98 10.51 -14.48
N SER A 35 -1.33 11.79 -14.64
CA SER A 35 -2.47 12.41 -13.94
C SER A 35 -3.81 11.77 -14.28
N LYS A 36 -3.87 10.93 -15.32
CA LYS A 36 -5.05 10.16 -15.73
C LYS A 36 -5.10 8.74 -15.16
N HIS A 37 -4.13 8.32 -14.34
CA HIS A 37 -4.19 7.01 -13.71
C HIS A 37 -5.35 6.95 -12.72
N LEU A 38 -6.41 6.23 -13.09
CA LEU A 38 -7.63 6.06 -12.29
C LEU A 38 -7.40 5.30 -10.97
N TYR A 39 -6.24 4.67 -10.81
CA TYR A 39 -5.93 3.77 -9.71
C TYR A 39 -5.00 4.39 -8.65
N ILE A 40 -4.60 5.66 -8.83
CA ILE A 40 -3.74 6.37 -7.88
C ILE A 40 -4.42 7.66 -7.42
N THR A 41 -4.71 7.76 -6.13
CA THR A 41 -5.22 8.98 -5.52
C THR A 41 -4.09 9.74 -4.84
N PHE A 42 -3.95 11.02 -5.19
CA PHE A 42 -3.00 11.93 -4.56
C PHE A 42 -3.66 12.69 -3.41
N GLN A 43 -2.98 12.80 -2.27
CA GLN A 43 -3.38 13.67 -1.17
C GLN A 43 -2.27 14.66 -0.80
N GLY A 44 -2.67 15.78 -0.20
CA GLY A 44 -1.77 16.91 0.10
C GLY A 44 -1.20 17.51 -1.17
N ASN A 45 0.12 17.70 -1.25
CA ASN A 45 0.75 18.34 -2.40
C ASN A 45 1.20 17.34 -3.50
N ALA A 46 0.82 16.06 -3.37
CA ALA A 46 1.31 15.00 -4.24
C ALA A 46 0.90 15.22 -5.68
N SER A 47 1.85 15.05 -6.59
CA SER A 47 1.65 15.38 -7.99
C SER A 47 2.45 14.47 -8.91
N VAL A 48 1.99 14.39 -10.16
CA VAL A 48 2.73 13.74 -11.23
C VAL A 48 3.74 14.75 -11.77
N GLY A 49 5.02 14.42 -11.65
CA GLY A 49 6.13 15.18 -12.19
C GLY A 49 6.42 14.84 -13.66
N GLY A 50 7.25 15.67 -14.29
CA GLY A 50 7.74 15.42 -15.64
C GLY A 50 8.49 14.08 -15.75
N GLY A 51 8.38 13.43 -16.90
CA GLY A 51 8.94 12.10 -17.12
C GLY A 51 8.11 10.96 -16.52
N GLY A 52 6.96 11.27 -15.94
CA GLY A 52 6.04 10.27 -15.41
C GLY A 52 6.48 9.68 -14.09
N VAL A 53 6.93 10.55 -13.18
CA VAL A 53 7.30 10.22 -11.80
C VAL A 53 6.25 10.77 -10.84
N ILE A 54 6.15 10.20 -9.63
CA ILE A 54 5.41 10.84 -8.55
C ILE A 54 6.37 11.72 -7.75
N ASN A 55 6.01 12.98 -7.60
CA ASN A 55 6.64 13.87 -6.63
C ASN A 55 5.90 13.69 -5.29
N LEU A 56 6.58 13.08 -4.32
CA LEU A 56 6.12 12.93 -2.93
C LEU A 56 6.59 14.10 -2.03
N THR A 57 7.37 15.04 -2.53
CA THR A 57 7.58 16.32 -1.85
C THR A 57 7.56 17.44 -2.89
N PRO A 58 7.25 18.69 -2.50
CA PRO A 58 7.40 19.83 -3.40
C PRO A 58 8.84 19.90 -3.93
N THR A 59 9.00 20.30 -5.19
CA THR A 59 10.32 20.48 -5.82
C THR A 59 10.95 21.84 -5.50
N GLN A 60 10.22 22.72 -4.79
CA GLN A 60 10.65 24.04 -4.33
C GLN A 60 10.31 24.18 -2.85
N ILE A 61 11.12 24.94 -2.11
CA ILE A 61 10.87 25.26 -0.70
C ILE A 61 9.94 26.48 -0.65
N ASP A 62 8.65 26.26 -0.94
CA ASP A 62 7.61 27.18 -0.50
C ASP A 62 7.21 26.70 0.90
N GLY A 63 7.30 27.55 1.92
CA GLY A 63 7.23 27.21 3.36
C GLY A 63 6.00 26.42 3.86
N ASN A 64 5.10 25.99 2.97
CA ASN A 64 4.08 24.99 3.20
C ASN A 64 4.60 23.59 2.81
N ASN A 65 5.54 23.06 3.59
CA ASN A 65 5.96 21.66 3.51
C ASN A 65 4.81 20.76 4.00
N GLN A 66 3.84 20.53 3.13
CA GLN A 66 2.72 19.62 3.37
C GLN A 66 3.15 18.19 3.05
N TYR A 67 2.42 17.21 3.57
CA TYR A 67 2.66 15.78 3.32
C TYR A 67 2.01 15.35 2.02
N LEU A 68 2.50 14.25 1.48
CA LEU A 68 2.12 13.76 0.17
C LEU A 68 1.99 12.24 0.27
N THR A 69 0.82 11.72 -0.05
CA THR A 69 0.64 10.27 -0.21
C THR A 69 0.03 9.98 -1.57
N SER A 70 0.45 8.86 -2.15
CA SER A 70 -0.18 8.22 -3.30
C SER A 70 -0.78 6.90 -2.85
N ARG A 71 -2.07 6.70 -3.11
CA ARG A 71 -2.79 5.48 -2.72
C ARG A 71 -3.12 4.64 -3.93
N VAL A 72 -2.85 3.34 -3.88
CA VAL A 72 -3.36 2.38 -4.85
C VAL A 72 -4.76 1.92 -4.42
N ASN A 73 -5.59 1.49 -5.37
CA ASN A 73 -6.91 0.94 -5.11
C ASN A 73 -6.95 -0.06 -3.94
N PRO A 74 -8.07 -0.12 -3.20
CA PRO A 74 -8.24 -1.06 -2.12
C PRO A 74 -8.07 -2.50 -2.60
N PHE A 75 -7.45 -3.30 -1.76
CA PHE A 75 -7.34 -4.73 -1.99
C PHE A 75 -7.65 -5.49 -0.71
N HIS A 76 -8.10 -6.73 -0.89
CA HIS A 76 -8.48 -7.59 0.21
C HIS A 76 -7.22 -8.24 0.79
N LEU A 77 -6.73 -7.72 1.93
CA LEU A 77 -5.51 -8.24 2.56
C LEU A 77 -5.74 -9.55 3.31
N TRP A 78 -6.92 -9.73 3.92
CA TRP A 78 -7.24 -10.90 4.74
C TRP A 78 -8.76 -11.07 4.94
N ASP A 79 -9.26 -12.31 4.85
CA ASP A 79 -10.65 -12.70 5.14
C ASP A 79 -10.70 -14.00 5.95
N ASN A 80 -11.27 -13.94 7.16
CA ASN A 80 -11.41 -15.11 8.04
C ASN A 80 -12.25 -16.25 7.45
N ILE A 81 -13.21 -15.94 6.56
CA ILE A 81 -14.13 -16.92 5.98
C ILE A 81 -13.37 -17.80 4.96
N THR A 82 -12.54 -17.18 4.12
CA THR A 82 -11.79 -17.86 3.06
C THR A 82 -10.45 -18.43 3.53
N THR A 83 -9.77 -17.84 4.52
CA THR A 83 -8.49 -18.39 5.03
C THR A 83 -8.66 -19.49 6.09
N GLY A 84 -9.79 -19.52 6.81
CA GLY A 84 -9.89 -20.30 8.05
C GLY A 84 -8.75 -19.95 9.02
N ASN A 85 -8.44 -20.83 9.96
CA ASN A 85 -7.26 -20.70 10.85
C ASN A 85 -5.91 -20.94 10.15
N SER A 86 -5.87 -21.10 8.82
CA SER A 86 -4.75 -21.79 8.14
C SER A 86 -4.25 -21.15 6.85
N ILE A 87 -4.49 -19.87 6.56
CA ILE A 87 -3.81 -19.18 5.44
C ILE A 87 -3.23 -17.83 5.85
N LEU A 88 -1.92 -17.75 5.59
CA LEU A 88 -1.00 -16.63 5.64
C LEU A 88 -1.26 -15.75 4.41
N SER A 89 -1.64 -14.50 4.59
CA SER A 89 -1.54 -13.51 3.52
C SER A 89 -0.09 -13.07 3.38
N ASP A 90 0.36 -12.93 2.13
CA ASP A 90 1.67 -12.38 1.81
C ASP A 90 1.51 -11.25 0.79
N PHE A 91 2.39 -10.27 0.87
CA PHE A 91 2.48 -9.22 -0.13
C PHE A 91 3.94 -8.89 -0.38
N THR A 92 4.28 -8.72 -1.65
CA THR A 92 5.59 -8.21 -2.06
C THR A 92 5.38 -6.90 -2.80
N THR A 93 6.04 -5.85 -2.34
CA THR A 93 6.08 -4.55 -3.01
C THR A 93 7.50 -4.23 -3.43
N ARG A 94 7.65 -3.63 -4.61
CA ARG A 94 8.92 -3.12 -5.11
C ARG A 94 8.68 -1.73 -5.65
N PHE A 95 9.40 -0.75 -5.13
CA PHE A 95 9.37 0.61 -5.60
C PHE A 95 10.80 1.14 -5.78
N SER A 96 10.97 2.05 -6.73
CA SER A 96 12.21 2.78 -6.94
C SER A 96 11.95 4.25 -6.66
N PHE A 97 12.89 4.90 -5.97
CA PHE A 97 12.74 6.30 -5.59
C PHE A 97 14.07 7.04 -5.76
N VAL A 98 13.99 8.36 -5.87
CA VAL A 98 15.14 9.24 -5.92
C VAL A 98 14.95 10.37 -4.92
N VAL A 99 15.88 10.50 -3.99
CA VAL A 99 15.95 11.66 -3.09
C VAL A 99 16.92 12.67 -3.71
N ARG A 100 16.42 13.88 -3.99
CA ARG A 100 17.25 14.99 -4.45
C ARG A 100 17.13 16.15 -3.48
N LEU A 101 18.27 16.65 -3.04
CA LEU A 101 18.35 17.89 -2.25
C LEU A 101 18.10 19.08 -3.16
N VAL A 102 17.38 20.07 -2.64
CA VAL A 102 17.20 21.36 -3.33
C VAL A 102 18.57 22.06 -3.41
N PRO A 103 18.99 22.56 -4.58
CA PRO A 103 20.24 23.31 -4.71
C PRO A 103 20.31 24.44 -3.70
N GLY A 104 21.43 24.55 -2.98
CA GLY A 104 21.64 25.56 -1.92
C GLY A 104 21.26 25.09 -0.51
N TYR A 105 20.52 23.99 -0.35
CA TYR A 105 20.07 23.47 0.94
C TYR A 105 20.75 22.14 1.33
N LYS A 106 22.07 22.03 1.06
CA LYS A 106 22.85 20.80 1.28
C LYS A 106 22.90 20.33 2.73
N ASN A 107 22.66 21.23 3.69
CA ASN A 107 22.70 20.93 5.13
C ASN A 107 21.33 20.59 5.72
N TYR A 108 20.26 20.66 4.93
CA TYR A 108 18.90 20.32 5.36
C TYR A 108 18.56 18.94 4.79
N THR A 109 18.81 17.92 5.61
CA THR A 109 18.51 16.53 5.26
C THR A 109 17.33 16.06 6.09
N GLY A 110 16.28 15.60 5.42
CA GLY A 110 15.08 15.09 6.04
C GLY A 110 13.89 15.16 5.07
N ASP A 111 12.78 14.48 5.35
CA ASP A 111 12.56 13.61 6.52
C ASP A 111 12.53 12.12 6.16
N GLY A 112 12.15 11.76 4.94
CA GLY A 112 12.18 10.39 4.45
C GLY A 112 10.98 10.05 3.57
N MET A 113 10.77 8.75 3.37
CA MET A 113 9.65 8.17 2.65
C MET A 113 9.31 6.83 3.30
N ALA A 114 8.03 6.49 3.36
CA ALA A 114 7.55 5.21 3.89
C ALA A 114 6.60 4.53 2.91
N PHE A 115 6.59 3.20 2.93
CA PHE A 115 5.50 2.40 2.39
C PHE A 115 4.63 1.95 3.57
N PHE A 116 3.32 2.12 3.44
CA PHE A 116 2.41 1.79 4.53
C PHE A 116 1.12 1.17 4.00
N LEU A 117 0.49 0.35 4.84
CA LEU A 117 -0.85 -0.16 4.64
C LEU A 117 -1.79 0.61 5.57
N ALA A 118 -2.90 1.09 5.03
CA ALA A 118 -3.93 1.76 5.80
C ALA A 118 -5.32 1.28 5.38
N LEU A 119 -6.29 1.46 6.29
CA LEU A 119 -7.68 1.18 6.00
C LEU A 119 -8.14 1.98 4.78
N TYR A 120 -9.00 1.35 3.97
CA TYR A 120 -9.63 2.04 2.85
C TYR A 120 -10.41 3.27 3.35
N GLY A 121 -10.23 4.41 2.68
CA GLY A 121 -10.83 5.68 3.10
C GLY A 121 -10.15 6.36 4.29
N SER A 122 -9.00 5.87 4.76
CA SER A 122 -8.14 6.70 5.62
C SER A 122 -7.76 7.98 4.88
N ASP A 123 -7.45 9.05 5.60
CA ASP A 123 -6.91 10.29 5.03
C ASP A 123 -5.63 10.67 5.77
N ILE A 124 -4.81 11.55 5.17
CA ILE A 124 -3.67 12.13 5.87
C ILE A 124 -4.16 12.78 7.19
N PRO A 125 -3.51 12.49 8.33
CA PRO A 125 -3.82 13.13 9.60
C PRO A 125 -3.68 14.67 9.53
N THR A 126 -4.66 15.40 10.06
CA THR A 126 -4.74 16.88 9.93
C THR A 126 -3.58 17.62 10.59
N ASN A 127 -3.06 18.64 9.88
CA ASN A 127 -2.24 19.78 10.35
C ASN A 127 -0.93 19.47 11.11
N SER A 128 -0.66 18.24 11.54
CA SER A 128 0.40 17.91 12.51
C SER A 128 1.29 16.73 12.09
N SER A 129 1.19 16.24 10.86
CA SER A 129 1.98 15.09 10.41
C SER A 129 3.34 15.45 9.79
N THR A 130 4.02 16.48 10.32
CA THR A 130 5.22 17.12 9.74
C THR A 130 6.51 16.36 9.90
N GLY A 131 7.37 16.59 8.91
CA GLY A 131 8.73 16.11 8.88
C GLY A 131 8.82 14.61 9.17
N GLY A 132 9.52 14.24 10.24
CA GLY A 132 9.77 12.86 10.65
C GLY A 132 8.53 11.99 10.87
N ARG A 133 7.32 12.56 10.83
CA ARG A 133 6.04 11.81 10.87
C ARG A 133 5.59 11.31 9.51
N LEU A 134 6.24 11.74 8.42
CA LEU A 134 6.06 11.26 7.06
C LEU A 134 4.61 11.30 6.52
N GLY A 135 3.74 12.13 7.10
CA GLY A 135 2.32 12.15 6.74
C GLY A 135 1.48 10.99 7.30
N LEU A 136 2.02 10.24 8.28
CA LEU A 136 1.40 9.01 8.82
C LEU A 136 0.76 9.18 10.20
N PHE A 137 1.27 10.10 11.02
CA PHE A 137 0.88 10.24 12.43
C PHE A 137 0.60 11.70 12.82
N ASN A 138 -0.35 11.92 13.73
CA ASN A 138 -0.60 13.23 14.34
C ASN A 138 0.03 13.32 15.74
N ASP A 139 0.21 14.55 16.24
CA ASP A 139 0.67 14.83 17.60
C ASP A 139 -0.31 14.45 18.71
N LEU A 140 -1.58 14.26 18.35
CA LEU A 140 -2.63 14.02 19.32
C LEU A 140 -2.71 12.53 19.66
N HIS A 141 -2.05 12.15 20.74
CA HIS A 141 -2.44 10.98 21.52
C HIS A 141 -3.75 11.29 22.27
N THR A 142 -4.88 11.29 21.56
CA THR A 142 -6.16 10.96 22.19
C THR A 142 -6.42 9.50 21.86
N SER A 143 -6.27 8.66 22.90
CA SER A 143 -6.59 7.24 22.98
C SER A 143 -7.26 6.63 21.75
N PRO A 144 -6.76 5.50 21.20
CA PRO A 144 -7.47 4.81 20.13
C PRO A 144 -8.90 4.55 20.60
N LEU A 145 -9.88 5.03 19.83
CA LEU A 145 -11.24 4.54 19.96
C LEU A 145 -11.17 3.01 19.85
N PRO A 146 -11.88 2.26 20.72
CA PRO A 146 -11.87 0.81 20.66
C PRO A 146 -12.32 0.38 19.25
N GLY A 147 -11.39 -0.18 18.47
CA GLY A 147 -11.63 -0.63 17.10
C GLY A 147 -10.70 -0.06 16.02
N ILE A 148 -9.82 0.90 16.31
CA ILE A 148 -8.83 1.38 15.31
C ILE A 148 -7.60 0.45 15.30
N ILE A 149 -7.48 -0.31 14.21
CA ILE A 149 -6.40 -1.27 13.91
C ILE A 149 -5.06 -0.52 13.74
N PRO A 150 -3.91 -1.09 14.14
CA PRO A 150 -2.61 -0.43 14.01
C PRO A 150 -2.26 -0.12 12.56
N THR A 151 -1.88 1.14 12.30
CA THR A 151 -1.22 1.55 11.07
C THR A 151 0.21 1.02 11.09
N LEU A 152 0.52 0.02 10.26
CA LEU A 152 1.90 -0.44 10.07
C LEU A 152 2.57 0.44 9.01
N ALA A 153 3.55 1.22 9.46
CA ALA A 153 4.51 1.91 8.63
C ALA A 153 5.84 1.15 8.74
N ILE A 154 6.44 0.78 7.61
CA ILE A 154 7.79 0.21 7.53
C ILE A 154 8.72 1.27 6.94
#